data_AF-A0A3B9Y4R3-F1
#
_entry.id   AF-A0A3B9Y4R3-F1
#
_cell.length_a   1.000
_cell.length_b   1.000
_cell.length_c   1.000
_cell.angle_alpha   90.00
_cell.angle_beta   90.00
_cell.angle_gamma   90.00
#
_symmetry.space_group_name_H-M   'P 1'
#
loop_
_entity.id
_entity.type
_entity.pdbx_description
1 polymer ?
#
loop_
_entity_poly.entity_id
_entity_poly.type
_entity_poly.pdbx_seq_one_letter_code
_entity_poly.pdbx_strand_id
1 'polypeptide(L)' 'MPSALKVSSAAATKAVARLERKGLVIRAVDMMDRRCVNVSLTRAGADTARQSSQHA' A
#
# COMPACT_ATOMS: atom_id res chain seq x y z
N MET A 1 -18.74 2.51 -5.56
CA MET A 1 -18.01 2.50 -4.29
C MET A 1 -16.69 3.24 -4.47
N PRO A 2 -16.55 4.50 -4.04
CA PRO A 2 -15.31 5.26 -4.17
C PRO A 2 -14.30 4.79 -3.13
N SER A 3 -13.06 4.67 -3.56
CA SER A 3 -11.88 4.26 -2.79
C SER A 3 -11.72 5.06 -1.49
N ALA A 4 -11.24 4.39 -0.43
CA ALA A 4 -10.95 4.96 0.89
C ALA A 4 -10.00 6.18 0.89
N LEU A 5 -9.41 6.50 -0.26
CA LEU A 5 -8.60 7.68 -0.51
C LEU A 5 -9.17 8.35 -1.77
N LYS A 6 -9.52 9.65 -1.71
CA LYS A 6 -9.96 10.48 -2.85
C LYS A 6 -8.78 10.77 -3.80
N VAL A 7 -8.08 9.74 -4.23
CA VAL A 7 -6.93 9.78 -5.16
C VAL A 7 -7.26 8.95 -6.39
N SER A 8 -6.73 9.38 -7.54
CA SER A 8 -6.83 8.61 -8.77
C SER A 8 -6.13 7.25 -8.61
N SER A 9 -6.60 6.25 -9.35
CA SER A 9 -6.01 4.91 -9.38
C SER A 9 -4.52 4.96 -9.74
N ALA A 10 -4.13 5.80 -10.71
CA ALA A 10 -2.73 6.01 -11.06
C ALA A 10 -1.89 6.59 -9.91
N ALA A 11 -2.44 7.54 -9.15
CA ALA A 11 -1.76 8.10 -7.99
C ALA A 11 -1.61 7.07 -6.86
N ALA A 12 -2.62 6.24 -6.61
CA ALA A 12 -2.55 5.13 -5.67
C ALA A 12 -1.47 4.12 -6.07
N THR A 13 -1.42 3.70 -7.34
CA THR A 13 -0.39 2.80 -7.85
C THR A 13 1.01 3.39 -7.71
N LYS A 14 1.18 4.69 -8.00
CA LYS A 14 2.47 5.38 -7.85
C LYS A 14 2.91 5.46 -6.38
N ALA A 15 1.97 5.66 -5.46
CA ALA A 15 2.23 5.66 -4.03
C ALA A 15 2.67 4.28 -3.55
N VAL A 16 1.94 3.21 -3.93
CA VAL A 16 2.29 1.82 -3.61
C VAL A 16 3.67 1.47 -4.15
N ALA A 17 3.98 1.78 -5.42
CA ALA A 17 5.29 1.51 -6.01
C ALA A 17 6.44 2.22 -5.27
N ARG A 18 6.19 3.43 -4.75
CA ARG A 18 7.18 4.16 -3.96
C ARG A 18 7.40 3.53 -2.58
N LEU A 19 6.33 3.02 -1.95
CA LEU A 19 6.41 2.31 -0.68
C LEU A 19 7.10 0.95 -0.84
N GLU A 20 6.86 0.26 -1.96
CA GLU A 20 7.49 -1.03 -2.28
C GLU A 20 8.99 -0.87 -2.45
N ARG A 21 9.42 0.16 -3.21
CA ARG A 21 10.85 0.48 -3.39
C ARG A 21 11.57 0.79 -2.08
N LYS A 22 10.85 1.31 -1.08
CA LYS A 22 11.38 1.58 0.26
C LYS A 22 11.38 0.35 1.18
N GLY A 23 10.86 -0.80 0.72
CA GLY A 23 10.73 -2.02 1.53
C GLY A 23 9.62 -1.94 2.58
N LEU A 24 8.69 -0.98 2.45
CA LEU A 24 7.63 -0.75 3.44
C LEU A 24 6.36 -1.53 3.13
N VAL A 25 6.14 -1.92 1.87
CA VAL A 25 5.02 -2.77 1.46
C VAL A 25 5.52 -3.90 0.57
N ILE A 26 4.77 -4.98 0.57
CA ILE A 26 4.89 -6.08 -0.39
C ILE A 26 3.61 -6.19 -1.21
N ARG A 27 3.76 -6.52 -2.47
CA ARG A 27 2.67 -6.89 -3.36
C ARG A 27 2.61 -8.40 -3.48
N ALA A 28 1.44 -8.96 -3.26
CA ALA A 28 1.14 -10.37 -3.50
C ALA A 28 0.01 -10.45 -4.52
N VAL A 29 0.20 -11.27 -5.55
CA VAL A 29 -0.89 -11.56 -6.48
C VAL A 29 -1.94 -12.37 -5.73
N ASP A 30 -3.21 -11.97 -5.86
CA ASP A 30 -4.29 -12.72 -5.24
C ASP A 30 -4.44 -14.07 -5.97
N MET A 31 -4.41 -15.16 -5.21
CA MET A 31 -4.53 -16.51 -5.77
C MET A 31 -5.94 -16.82 -6.26
N MET A 32 -6.96 -16.13 -5.73
CA MET A 32 -8.36 -16.27 -6.12
C MET A 32 -8.70 -15.41 -7.36
N ASP A 33 -8.10 -14.22 -7.50
CA ASP A 33 -8.19 -13.40 -8.72
C ASP A 33 -6.83 -12.80 -9.09
N ARG A 34 -6.15 -13.41 -10.07
CA ARG A 34 -4.83 -12.95 -10.51
C ARG A 34 -4.83 -11.57 -11.18
N ARG A 35 -6.00 -11.00 -11.48
CA ARG A 35 -6.14 -9.62 -11.96
C ARG A 35 -6.04 -8.61 -10.82
N CYS A 36 -6.17 -9.08 -9.59
CA CYS A 36 -6.04 -8.29 -8.38
C CYS A 36 -4.68 -8.50 -7.73
N VAL A 37 -4.14 -7.41 -7.17
CA VAL A 37 -2.90 -7.43 -6.42
C VAL A 37 -3.22 -6.95 -5.02
N ASN A 38 -2.95 -7.79 -4.03
CA ASN A 38 -3.11 -7.42 -2.64
C ASN A 38 -1.82 -6.76 -2.15
N VAL A 39 -1.95 -5.58 -1.53
CA VAL A 39 -0.82 -4.82 -0.98
C VAL A 39 -0.84 -4.97 0.53
N SER A 40 0.25 -5.45 1.11
CA SER A 40 0.40 -5.64 2.56
C SER A 40 1.60 -4.89 3.09
N LEU A 41 1.49 -4.34 4.31
CA LEU A 41 2.61 -3.69 4.98
C LEU A 41 3.64 -4.73 5.41
N THR A 42 4.91 -4.39 5.26
CA THR A 42 6.00 -5.13 5.92
C THR A 42 6.08 -4.72 7.39
N ARG A 43 6.89 -5.42 8.19
CA ARG A 43 7.16 -5.02 9.59
C ARG A 43 7.66 -3.57 9.67
N ALA A 44 8.64 -3.21 8.83
CA ALA A 44 9.16 -1.85 8.75
C ALA A 44 8.08 -0.83 8.29
N GLY A 45 7.21 -1.24 7.36
CA GLY A 45 6.06 -0.44 6.95
C GLY A 45 5.06 -0.21 8.07
N ALA A 46 4.75 -1.23 8.87
CA ALA A 46 3.84 -1.12 10.01
C ALA A 46 4.39 -0.21 11.11
N ASP A 47 5.70 -0.31 11.42
CA ASP A 47 6.38 0.60 12.35
C ASP A 47 6.35 2.05 11.85
N THR A 48 6.66 2.26 10.57
CA THR A 48 6.63 3.59 9.95
C THR A 48 5.20 4.17 9.95
N ALA A 49 4.20 3.35 9.63
CA ALA A 49 2.80 3.76 9.63
C ALA A 49 2.36 4.19 11.04
N ARG A 50 2.71 3.41 12.07
CA ARG A 50 2.44 3.74 13.47
C ARG A 50 3.10 5.06 13.87
N GLN A 51 4.35 5.27 13.51
CA GLN A 51 5.07 6.51 13.79
C GLN A 51 4.44 7.72 13.08
N SER A 52 4.00 7.55 11.82
CA SER A 52 3.31 8.61 11.09
C SER A 52 1.91 8.91 11.62
N SER A 53 1.18 7.91 12.14
CA SER A 53 -0.12 8.11 12.77
C SER A 53 -0.04 8.74 14.16
N GLN A 54 1.12 8.69 14.82
CA GLN A 54 1.37 9.36 16.10
C GLN A 54 1.74 10.84 15.92
N HIS A 55 2.03 11.29 14.70
CA HIS A 55 2.38 12.66 14.34
C HIS A 55 1.27 13.38 13.54
N ALA A 56 0.04 12.86 13.58
CA ALA A 56 -1.13 13.44 12.91
C ALA A 56 -2.07 14.13 13.90
#